data_AF-A0A3B8KUX2-F1
#
_entry.id   AF-A0A3B8KUX2-F1
#
_cell.length_a   1.000
_cell.length_b   1.000
_cell.length_c   1.000
_cell.angle_alpha   90.00
_cell.angle_beta   90.00
_cell.angle_gamma   90.00
#
_symmetry.space_group_name_H-M   'P 1'
#
loop_
_entity.id
_entity.type
_entity.pdbx_description
1 polymer ?
#
loop_
_entity_poly.entity_id
_entity_poly.type
_entity_poly.pdbx_seq_one_letter_code
_entity_poly.pdbx_strand_id
1 'polypeptide(L)' 'HIRDVHVTLLHLLGLDDNRLTYYHAGRFKQLSQFGGEVIEDLIA' A
#
# COMPACT_ATOMS: atom_id res chain seq x y z
N HIS A 1 -5.27 -8.42 6.17
CA HIS A 1 -6.32 -8.52 5.14
C HIS A 1 -6.61 -7.21 4.44
N ILE A 2 -7.22 -6.18 5.07
CA ILE A 2 -7.50 -4.93 4.33
C ILE A 2 -6.24 -4.17 3.89
N ARG A 3 -5.13 -4.35 4.63
CA ARG A 3 -3.79 -3.88 4.24
C ARG A 3 -3.29 -4.57 2.97
N ASP A 4 -3.35 -5.90 2.95
CA ASP A 4 -2.92 -6.74 1.82
C ASP A 4 -3.69 -6.38 0.54
N VAL A 5 -5.00 -6.11 0.66
CA VAL A 5 -5.82 -5.60 -0.46
C VAL A 5 -5.36 -4.21 -0.91
N HIS A 6 -5.06 -3.28 0.01
CA HIS A 6 -4.53 -1.96 -0.33
C HIS A 6 -3.17 -2.04 -1.06
N VAL A 7 -2.24 -2.85 -0.54
CA VAL A 7 -0.93 -3.07 -1.15
C VAL A 7 -1.08 -3.67 -2.54
N THR A 8 -1.95 -4.68 -2.70
CA THR A 8 -2.23 -5.30 -3.99
C THR A 8 -2.84 -4.32 -4.99
N LEU A 9 -3.77 -3.46 -4.56
CA LEU A 9 -4.37 -2.44 -5.42
C LEU A 9 -3.34 -1.41 -5.88
N LEU A 10 -2.49 -0.91 -4.98
CA LEU A 10 -1.42 0.03 -5.32
C LEU A 10 -0.43 -0.61 -6.30
N HIS A 11 -0.07 -1.87 -6.07
CA HIS A 11 0.79 -2.66 -6.96
C HIS A 11 0.20 -2.80 -8.37
N LEU A 12 -1.09 -3.13 -8.49
CA LEU A 12 -1.80 -3.23 -9.77
C LEU A 12 -1.89 -1.89 -10.52
N LEU A 13 -1.91 -0.77 -9.78
CA LEU A 13 -1.88 0.58 -10.35
C LEU A 13 -0.45 1.05 -10.69
N GLY A 14 0.58 0.23 -10.47
CA GLY A 14 1.98 0.57 -10.69
C GLY A 14 2.53 1.60 -9.69
N LEU A 15 1.85 1.78 -8.55
CA LEU A 15 2.24 2.72 -7.51
C LEU A 15 3.07 2.00 -6.45
N ASP A 16 4.32 2.42 -6.28
CA ASP A 16 5.20 1.92 -5.23
C ASP A 16 4.83 2.55 -3.89
N ASP A 17 4.35 1.73 -2.97
CA ASP A 17 3.90 2.21 -1.67
C ASP A 17 5.02 2.84 -0.82
N ASN A 18 6.27 2.43 -1.02
CA ASN A 18 7.42 3.05 -0.35
C ASN A 18 7.58 4.53 -0.72
N ARG A 19 7.02 4.94 -1.86
CA ARG A 19 7.06 6.32 -2.38
C ARG A 19 5.78 7.10 -2.09
N LEU A 20 4.72 6.45 -1.61
CA LEU A 20 3.44 7.08 -1.30
C LEU A 20 3.38 7.54 0.15
N THR A 21 4.25 8.50 0.49
CA THR A 21 4.20 9.17 1.80
C THR A 21 3.49 10.51 1.70
N TYR A 22 2.59 10.77 2.64
CA TYR A 22 1.89 12.05 2.76
C TYR A 22 2.04 12.61 4.18
N TYR A 23 2.07 13.93 4.29
CA TYR A 23 2.18 14.60 5.58
C TYR A 23 0.80 14.81 6.18
N HIS A 24 0.58 14.26 7.37
CA HIS A 24 -0.68 14.39 8.08
C HIS A 24 -0.48 14.38 9.59
N ALA A 25 -1.11 15.35 10.28
CA ALA A 25 -1.06 15.49 11.73
C ALA A 25 0.38 15.51 12.30
N GLY A 26 1.29 16.25 11.64
CA GLY A 26 2.66 16.44 12.14
C GLY A 26 3.64 15.32 11.76
N ARG A 27 3.20 14.28 11.04
CA ARG A 27 4.01 13.10 10.72
C ARG A 27 3.84 12.68 9.27
N PHE A 28 4.87 12.07 8.70
CA PHE A 28 4.76 11.37 7.43
C PHE A 28 4.08 10.02 7.64
N LYS A 29 3.06 9.74 6.83
CA LYS A 29 2.34 8.46 6.82
C LYS A 29 2.48 7.83 5.44
N GLN A 30 2.68 6.52 5.39
CA GLN A 30 2.59 5.74 4.15
C GLN A 30 1.13 5.45 3.81
N LEU A 31 0.82 5.36 2.52
CA LEU A 31 -0.54 5.18 2.03
C LEU A 31 -1.08 3.76 2.27
N SER A 32 -0.31 2.69 2.05
CA SER A 32 -0.79 1.30 2.25
C SER A 32 -0.97 0.89 3.70
N GLN A 33 -0.44 1.67 4.66
CA GLN A 33 -0.30 1.30 6.07
C GLN A 33 0.68 0.12 6.27
N PHE A 34 1.64 0.25 7.20
CA PHE A 34 2.74 -0.71 7.41
C PHE A 34 2.30 -2.19 7.50
N GLY A 35 3.09 -3.07 6.86
CA GLY A 35 3.09 -4.53 7.10
C GLY A 35 2.05 -5.35 6.31
N GLY A 36 1.65 -4.92 5.12
CA GLY A 36 0.86 -5.73 4.18
C GLY A 36 1.74 -6.36 3.10
N GLU A 37 1.30 -7.49 2.55
CA GLU A 37 1.94 -8.19 1.42
C GLU A 37 1.01 -8.19 0.20
N VAL A 38 1.58 -8.34 -1.00
CA VAL A 38 0.81 -8.48 -2.24
C VAL A 38 0.12 -9.84 -2.23
N ILE A 39 -1.18 -9.86 -2.55
CA ILE A 39 -1.96 -11.08 -2.68
C ILE A 39 -1.78 -11.61 -4.11
N GLU A 40 -0.92 -12.62 -4.27
CA GLU A 40 -0.64 -13.22 -5.59
C GLU A 40 -1.89 -13.86 -6.22
N ASP A 41 -2.78 -14.45 -5.40
CA ASP A 41 -4.04 -15.05 -5.86
C ASP A 41 -4.99 -14.06 -6.54
N LEU A 42 -4.85 -12.75 -6.28
CA LEU A 42 -5.65 -11.69 -6.89
C LEU A 42 -5.11 -11.24 -8.26
N ILE A 43 -3.89 -11.62 -8.60
CA ILE A 43 -3.17 -11.25 -9.83
C ILE A 43 -3.21 -12.41 -10.85
N ALA A 44 -3.71 -13.59 -10.45
CA ALA A 44 -3.76 -14.82 -11.24
C ALA A 44 -4.90 -14.88 -12.28
#